data_AF-A0A8J6ZIB0-F1
#
_entry.id   AF-A0A8J6ZIB0-F1
#
_cell.length_a   1.000
_cell.length_b   1.000
_cell.length_c   1.000
_cell.angle_alpha   90.00
_cell.angle_beta   90.00
_cell.angle_gamma   90.00
#
_symmetry.space_group_name_H-M   'P 1'
#
loop_
_entity.id
_entity.type
_entity.pdbx_description
1 polymer ?
#
loop_
_entity_poly.entity_id
_entity_poly.type
_entity_poly.pdbx_seq_one_letter_code
_entity_poly.pdbx_strand_id
1 'polypeptide(L)'
;MQNIVKNVVEIVKENFPNGIRDDFIDTNKVLRIYRTNHADENISRNFIAEIIRANGIEDGGRFYFISDDNAENIRQFLDEILSANSIAYYAKIHEKHSDFFAAMHIFSPDVLRKILQTIGGGNFYFPEFCSARRATRLDYVVAKIFTAAENSLSLDDLQEKLPYVPTEKILAVLSDVKKYLPTSAGKFIPFSRIQFDTDEINDAKKQISRHIEKDGYALPEDYSLASNFALNPELAEKDLRNIIYEKFFAEDFTRRGKKLSGKGDDGRKKSSGVVERIREFIADKNEVAVKDIFALDETLNDKPSVVFYAAYETMIRVDKNFFVKDALINFDVVGVDDALTSFVQGKIISLRGVTSFTGFPPVAGYSWNLFLLESFLRKSSRKYSFHNPAPNSANLGAIYPKSMKFEDYLDVQAAVVVQEKIPLEKSAVEEFLVRQGFRANRIAKVTERIIARAGNLQSVKN
;
A
#
# COMPACT_ATOMS: atom_id res chain seq x y z
N MET A 1 46.69 -31.28 -42.99
CA MET A 1 45.60 -31.06 -42.00
C MET A 1 45.33 -29.57 -41.74
N GLN A 2 46.31 -28.76 -41.30
CA GLN A 2 46.09 -27.32 -41.06
C GLN A 2 45.60 -26.54 -42.29
N ASN A 3 46.12 -26.83 -43.49
CA ASN A 3 45.64 -26.20 -44.74
C ASN A 3 44.18 -26.57 -45.06
N ILE A 4 43.77 -27.80 -44.75
CA ILE A 4 42.39 -28.29 -44.95
C ILE A 4 41.42 -27.50 -44.08
N VAL A 5 41.75 -27.38 -42.78
CA VAL A 5 40.95 -26.62 -41.82
C VAL A 5 40.82 -25.17 -42.27
N LYS A 6 41.93 -24.54 -42.66
CA LYS A 6 41.94 -23.15 -43.13
C LYS A 6 41.05 -22.95 -44.36
N ASN A 7 41.19 -23.79 -45.38
CA ASN A 7 40.42 -23.70 -46.62
C ASN A 7 38.92 -23.93 -46.38
N VAL A 8 38.54 -24.89 -45.52
CA VAL A 8 37.14 -25.11 -45.14
C VAL A 8 36.56 -23.88 -44.42
N VAL A 9 37.31 -23.29 -43.49
CA VAL A 9 36.90 -22.08 -42.76
C VAL A 9 36.72 -20.89 -43.72
N GLU A 10 37.63 -20.69 -44.68
CA GLU A 10 37.52 -19.64 -45.71
C GLU A 10 36.27 -19.82 -46.58
N ILE A 11 36.00 -21.04 -47.05
CA ILE A 11 34.79 -21.35 -47.82
C ILE A 11 33.52 -21.01 -47.01
N VAL A 12 33.49 -21.37 -45.73
CA VAL A 12 32.33 -21.08 -44.87
C VAL A 12 32.16 -19.57 -44.67
N LYS A 13 33.24 -18.83 -44.41
CA LYS A 13 33.21 -17.36 -44.27
C LYS A 13 32.66 -16.67 -45.51
N GLU A 14 33.06 -17.09 -46.70
CA GLU A 14 32.65 -16.47 -47.97
C GLU A 14 31.22 -16.83 -48.38
N ASN A 15 30.79 -18.07 -48.14
CA ASN A 15 29.55 -18.61 -48.71
C ASN A 15 28.38 -18.69 -47.73
N PHE A 16 28.65 -18.56 -46.42
CA PHE A 16 27.66 -18.66 -45.35
C PHE A 16 27.77 -17.49 -44.36
N PRO A 17 27.65 -16.24 -44.83
CA PRO A 17 27.83 -15.06 -43.99
C PRO A 17 26.82 -15.00 -42.83
N ASN A 18 25.61 -15.53 -43.01
CA ASN A 18 24.56 -15.59 -41.97
C ASN A 18 24.61 -16.86 -41.09
N GLY A 19 25.79 -17.47 -40.99
CA GLY A 19 26.03 -18.72 -40.28
C GLY A 19 25.60 -19.98 -41.06
N ILE A 20 26.28 -21.09 -40.77
CA ILE A 20 26.09 -22.40 -41.41
C ILE A 20 25.46 -23.40 -40.44
N ARG A 21 24.55 -24.28 -40.89
CA ARG A 21 24.06 -25.39 -40.06
C ARG A 21 24.94 -26.61 -40.23
N ASP A 22 25.08 -27.41 -39.17
CA ASP A 22 25.63 -28.76 -39.28
C ASP A 22 24.54 -29.74 -39.74
N ASP A 23 24.01 -29.53 -40.96
CA ASP A 23 23.00 -30.39 -41.57
C ASP A 23 23.51 -31.04 -42.87
N PHE A 24 22.73 -31.93 -43.46
CA PHE A 24 23.18 -32.63 -44.67
C PHE A 24 23.41 -31.69 -45.86
N ILE A 25 22.62 -30.63 -45.95
CA ILE A 25 22.59 -29.75 -47.12
C ILE A 25 23.78 -28.80 -47.08
N ASP A 26 23.96 -28.11 -45.96
CA ASP A 26 24.95 -27.07 -45.79
C ASP A 26 26.37 -27.66 -45.77
N THR A 27 26.61 -28.76 -45.05
CA THR A 27 27.93 -29.44 -45.04
C THR A 27 28.30 -30.01 -46.40
N ASN A 28 27.33 -30.55 -47.17
CA ASN A 28 27.62 -31.04 -48.53
C ASN A 28 27.88 -29.91 -49.53
N LYS A 29 27.25 -28.74 -49.34
CA LYS A 29 27.55 -27.56 -50.14
C LYS A 29 29.00 -27.10 -49.93
N VAL A 30 29.48 -27.07 -48.68
CA VAL A 30 30.90 -26.81 -48.37
C VAL A 30 31.80 -27.88 -49.00
N LEU A 31 31.46 -29.16 -48.86
CA LEU A 31 32.22 -30.27 -49.46
C LEU A 31 32.36 -30.14 -50.99
N ARG A 32 31.28 -29.73 -51.67
CA ARG A 32 31.26 -29.53 -53.11
C ARG A 32 32.16 -28.37 -53.52
N ILE A 33 32.08 -27.23 -52.83
CA ILE A 33 32.92 -26.06 -53.10
C ILE A 33 34.39 -26.43 -52.87
N TYR A 34 34.70 -27.11 -51.77
CA TYR A 34 36.05 -27.57 -51.45
C TYR A 34 36.67 -28.42 -52.57
N ARG A 35 35.94 -29.44 -53.04
CA ARG A 35 36.40 -30.34 -54.12
C ARG A 35 36.52 -29.65 -55.48
N THR A 36 35.78 -28.57 -55.69
CA THR A 36 35.86 -27.78 -56.93
C THR A 36 37.12 -26.91 -56.93
N ASN A 37 37.49 -26.36 -55.78
CA ASN A 37 38.61 -25.42 -55.65
C ASN A 37 39.95 -26.10 -55.33
N HIS A 38 39.92 -27.35 -54.84
CA HIS A 38 41.11 -28.10 -54.46
C HIS A 38 41.07 -29.50 -55.07
N ALA A 39 42.02 -29.79 -55.97
CA ALA A 39 42.28 -31.13 -56.44
C ALA A 39 43.05 -31.90 -55.35
N ASP A 40 42.62 -33.14 -55.07
CA ASP A 40 43.35 -34.15 -54.28
C ASP A 40 43.35 -34.11 -52.74
N GLU A 41 42.18 -33.97 -52.10
CA GLU A 41 42.04 -34.46 -50.73
C GLU A 41 40.74 -35.27 -50.51
N ASN A 42 40.89 -36.52 -50.09
CA ASN A 42 39.80 -37.42 -49.69
C ASN A 42 39.18 -36.94 -48.36
N ILE A 43 38.50 -35.79 -48.38
CA ILE A 43 37.77 -35.25 -47.24
C ILE A 43 36.34 -35.81 -47.20
N SER A 44 35.94 -36.25 -46.00
CA SER A 44 34.60 -36.74 -45.71
C SER A 44 33.70 -35.60 -45.22
N ARG A 45 32.37 -35.75 -45.40
CA ARG A 45 31.38 -34.82 -44.84
C ARG A 45 31.52 -34.69 -43.32
N ASN A 46 31.75 -35.80 -42.62
CA ASN A 46 31.88 -35.81 -41.16
C ASN A 46 33.08 -34.97 -40.71
N PHE A 47 34.19 -35.01 -41.44
CA PHE A 47 35.36 -34.19 -41.14
C PHE A 47 35.09 -32.68 -41.35
N ILE A 48 34.32 -32.30 -42.36
CA ILE A 48 33.88 -30.89 -42.53
C ILE A 48 32.97 -30.46 -41.38
N ALA A 49 32.03 -31.32 -40.97
CA ALA A 49 31.17 -31.03 -39.82
C ALA A 49 31.99 -30.84 -38.53
N GLU A 50 33.01 -31.67 -38.29
CA GLU A 50 33.94 -31.51 -37.17
C GLU A 50 34.71 -30.18 -37.25
N ILE A 51 35.20 -29.80 -38.42
CA ILE A 51 35.87 -28.50 -38.63
C ILE A 51 34.92 -27.34 -38.33
N ILE A 52 33.67 -27.41 -38.80
CA ILE A 52 32.66 -26.38 -38.56
C ILE A 52 32.41 -26.22 -37.05
N ARG A 53 32.19 -27.32 -36.34
CA ARG A 53 31.95 -27.30 -34.89
C ARG A 53 33.16 -26.82 -34.10
N ALA A 54 34.36 -27.19 -34.52
CA ALA A 54 35.59 -26.87 -33.80
C ALA A 54 36.03 -25.40 -33.97
N ASN A 55 35.63 -24.74 -35.06
CA ASN A 55 36.13 -23.40 -35.42
C ASN A 55 35.03 -22.33 -35.48
N GLY A 56 33.75 -22.73 -35.47
CA GLY A 56 32.61 -21.83 -35.54
C GLY A 56 32.00 -21.52 -34.18
N ILE A 57 31.37 -20.36 -34.07
CA ILE A 57 30.65 -19.94 -32.88
C ILE A 57 29.21 -20.43 -32.98
N GLU A 58 28.81 -21.38 -32.15
CA GLU A 58 27.46 -21.95 -32.18
C GLU A 58 26.43 -21.01 -31.56
N ASP A 59 25.36 -20.67 -32.30
CA ASP A 59 24.17 -20.01 -31.78
C ASP A 59 22.91 -20.45 -32.54
N GLY A 60 21.88 -20.87 -31.81
CA GLY A 60 20.59 -21.28 -32.40
C GLY A 60 20.68 -22.41 -33.44
N GLY A 61 21.65 -23.32 -33.30
CA GLY A 61 21.89 -24.42 -34.25
C GLY A 61 22.64 -24.00 -35.54
N ARG A 62 23.22 -22.79 -35.56
CA ARG A 62 24.11 -22.29 -36.62
C ARG A 62 25.50 -22.01 -36.07
N PHE A 63 26.51 -22.13 -36.92
CA PHE A 63 27.90 -21.80 -36.63
C PHE A 63 28.29 -20.54 -37.38
N TYR A 64 28.76 -19.54 -36.66
CA TYR A 64 29.20 -18.24 -37.21
C TYR A 64 30.72 -18.17 -37.28
N PHE A 65 31.22 -17.58 -38.37
CA PHE A 65 32.64 -17.40 -38.62
C PHE A 65 32.93 -15.94 -38.92
N ILE A 66 33.97 -15.40 -38.28
CA ILE A 66 34.32 -13.98 -38.39
C ILE A 66 35.71 -13.84 -38.97
N SER A 67 35.87 -12.91 -39.91
CA SER A 67 37.17 -12.54 -40.47
C SER A 67 38.01 -11.83 -39.41
N ASP A 68 39.33 -11.94 -39.51
CA ASP A 68 40.23 -11.30 -38.54
C ASP A 68 40.05 -9.77 -38.56
N ASP A 69 39.78 -9.18 -39.74
CA ASP A 69 39.45 -7.77 -39.90
C ASP A 69 38.18 -7.36 -39.14
N ASN A 70 37.09 -8.14 -39.26
CA ASN A 70 35.86 -7.87 -38.53
C ASN A 70 36.06 -8.06 -37.02
N ALA A 71 36.86 -9.05 -36.61
CA ALA A 71 37.20 -9.28 -35.21
C ALA A 71 38.00 -8.11 -34.62
N GLU A 72 38.88 -7.48 -35.39
CA GLU A 72 39.62 -6.27 -34.98
C GLU A 72 38.69 -5.05 -34.93
N ASN A 73 37.87 -4.85 -35.96
CA ASN A 73 36.90 -3.74 -36.00
C ASN A 73 35.94 -3.76 -34.80
N ILE A 74 35.43 -4.94 -34.43
CA ILE A 74 34.55 -5.12 -33.27
C ILE A 74 35.29 -4.79 -31.97
N ARG A 75 36.57 -5.17 -31.84
CA ARG A 75 37.39 -4.88 -30.66
C ARG A 75 37.60 -3.39 -30.49
N GLN A 76 38.10 -2.72 -31.53
CA GLN A 76 38.32 -1.28 -31.51
C GLN A 76 37.04 -0.52 -31.17
N PHE A 77 35.93 -0.91 -31.78
CA PHE A 77 34.61 -0.33 -31.51
C PHE A 77 34.20 -0.44 -30.04
N LEU A 78 34.44 -1.58 -29.40
CA LEU A 78 34.14 -1.75 -27.98
C LEU A 78 35.10 -1.00 -27.06
N ASP A 79 36.38 -0.90 -27.42
CA ASP A 79 37.33 -0.11 -26.66
C ASP A 79 36.92 1.37 -26.63
N GLU A 80 36.43 1.90 -27.76
CA GLU A 80 35.87 3.26 -27.84
C GLU A 80 34.60 3.44 -27.00
N ILE A 81 33.70 2.44 -26.98
CA ILE A 81 32.52 2.47 -26.10
C ILE A 81 32.97 2.46 -24.63
N LEU A 82 33.88 1.57 -24.26
CA LEU A 82 34.28 1.33 -22.87
C LEU A 82 35.27 2.38 -22.34
N SER A 83 35.89 3.20 -23.21
CA SER A 83 36.67 4.36 -22.77
C SER A 83 35.79 5.45 -22.16
N ALA A 84 34.54 5.57 -22.62
CA ALA A 84 33.57 6.53 -22.10
C ALA A 84 32.54 5.90 -21.14
N ASN A 85 32.33 4.59 -21.19
CA ASN A 85 31.29 3.89 -20.44
C ASN A 85 31.89 2.81 -19.54
N SER A 86 31.61 2.88 -18.24
CA SER A 86 32.15 1.88 -17.29
C SER A 86 31.55 0.48 -17.49
N ILE A 87 30.33 0.39 -18.02
CA ILE A 87 29.59 -0.86 -18.25
C ILE A 87 28.72 -0.71 -19.50
N ALA A 88 28.64 -1.75 -20.32
CA ALA A 88 27.82 -1.74 -21.53
C ALA A 88 27.18 -3.12 -21.77
N TYR A 89 25.85 -3.17 -21.90
CA TYR A 89 25.09 -4.41 -22.11
C TYR A 89 25.03 -4.74 -23.60
N TYR A 90 25.26 -6.01 -23.96
CA TYR A 90 25.30 -6.42 -25.37
C TYR A 90 24.00 -6.11 -26.10
N ALA A 91 22.85 -6.27 -25.44
CA ALA A 91 21.55 -5.91 -26.00
C ALA A 91 21.49 -4.44 -26.43
N LYS A 92 21.95 -3.51 -25.58
CA LYS A 92 21.94 -2.08 -25.89
C LYS A 92 23.01 -1.67 -26.89
N ILE A 93 24.18 -2.32 -26.88
CA ILE A 93 25.21 -2.13 -27.89
C ILE A 93 24.68 -2.54 -29.26
N HIS A 94 24.08 -3.73 -29.35
CA HIS A 94 23.52 -4.27 -30.59
C HIS A 94 22.33 -3.46 -31.10
N GLU A 95 21.42 -3.05 -30.21
CA GLU A 95 20.26 -2.19 -30.54
C GLU A 95 20.70 -0.85 -31.15
N LYS A 96 21.65 -0.15 -30.49
CA LYS A 96 22.09 1.19 -30.93
C LYS A 96 22.92 1.17 -32.19
N HIS A 97 23.66 0.09 -32.44
CA HIS A 97 24.63 -0.01 -33.54
C HIS A 97 24.32 -1.19 -34.46
N SER A 98 23.02 -1.44 -34.66
CA SER A 98 22.52 -2.59 -35.40
C SER A 98 23.07 -2.64 -36.84
N ASP A 99 23.17 -1.49 -37.52
CA ASP A 99 23.72 -1.41 -38.88
C ASP A 99 25.20 -1.82 -38.95
N PHE A 100 26.01 -1.40 -37.96
CA PHE A 100 27.42 -1.77 -37.86
C PHE A 100 27.59 -3.29 -37.72
N PHE A 101 26.79 -3.91 -36.84
CA PHE A 101 26.83 -5.35 -36.63
C PHE A 101 26.20 -6.14 -37.80
N ALA A 102 25.16 -5.60 -38.43
CA ALA A 102 24.52 -6.21 -39.60
C ALA A 102 25.47 -6.29 -40.81
N ALA A 103 26.32 -5.28 -41.01
CA ALA A 103 27.37 -5.30 -42.03
C ALA A 103 28.39 -6.45 -41.83
N MET A 104 28.52 -6.95 -40.60
CA MET A 104 29.36 -8.09 -40.24
C MET A 104 28.55 -9.38 -40.00
N HIS A 105 27.27 -9.38 -40.37
CA HIS A 105 26.33 -10.51 -40.21
C HIS A 105 26.08 -10.94 -38.75
N ILE A 106 26.16 -10.01 -37.80
CA ILE A 106 25.89 -10.22 -36.38
C ILE A 106 24.48 -9.70 -36.05
N PHE A 107 23.51 -10.61 -36.02
CA PHE A 107 22.09 -10.25 -35.87
C PHE A 107 21.52 -10.46 -34.46
N SER A 108 22.31 -10.99 -33.52
CA SER A 108 21.86 -11.16 -32.13
C SER A 108 22.91 -10.70 -31.11
N PRO A 109 22.47 -10.18 -29.95
CA PRO A 109 23.36 -9.88 -28.84
C PRO A 109 24.14 -11.11 -28.33
N ASP A 110 23.54 -12.30 -28.42
CA ASP A 110 24.17 -13.55 -28.00
C ASP A 110 25.32 -13.97 -28.91
N VAL A 111 25.15 -13.81 -30.22
CA VAL A 111 26.22 -13.99 -31.20
C VAL A 111 27.34 -13.00 -30.90
N LEU A 112 27.03 -11.70 -30.76
CA LEU A 112 28.00 -10.67 -30.38
C LEU A 112 28.80 -11.05 -29.13
N ARG A 113 28.11 -11.46 -28.06
CA ARG A 113 28.76 -11.89 -26.81
C ARG A 113 29.73 -13.05 -27.03
N LYS A 114 29.30 -14.11 -27.71
CA LYS A 114 30.12 -15.31 -27.93
C LYS A 114 31.36 -14.98 -28.76
N ILE A 115 31.20 -14.15 -29.79
CA ILE A 115 32.29 -13.62 -30.60
C ILE A 115 33.34 -12.93 -29.72
N LEU A 116 32.92 -12.04 -28.85
CA LEU A 116 33.82 -11.30 -27.97
C LEU A 116 34.56 -12.19 -26.97
N GLN A 117 33.88 -13.22 -26.47
CA GLN A 117 34.50 -14.21 -25.60
C GLN A 117 35.55 -15.07 -26.33
N THR A 118 35.36 -15.33 -27.63
CA THR A 118 36.31 -16.07 -28.47
C THR A 118 37.51 -15.22 -28.90
N ILE A 119 37.27 -13.96 -29.29
CA ILE A 119 38.31 -13.04 -29.75
C ILE A 119 39.25 -12.64 -28.59
N GLY A 120 38.72 -12.54 -27.37
CA GLY A 120 39.50 -12.12 -26.20
C GLY A 120 39.85 -10.62 -26.22
N GLY A 121 40.85 -10.23 -25.42
CA GLY A 121 41.33 -8.84 -25.33
C GLY A 121 41.54 -8.34 -23.90
N GLY A 122 41.78 -7.03 -23.75
CA GLY A 122 42.04 -6.38 -22.46
C GLY A 122 40.77 -6.09 -21.62
N ASN A 123 39.58 -6.27 -22.20
CA ASN A 123 38.29 -6.06 -21.55
C ASN A 123 37.78 -7.31 -20.84
N PHE A 124 36.77 -7.12 -19.99
CA PHE A 124 36.12 -8.19 -19.24
C PHE A 124 34.70 -8.42 -19.78
N TYR A 125 34.41 -9.67 -20.12
CA TYR A 125 33.16 -10.10 -20.74
C TYR A 125 32.34 -10.95 -19.77
N PHE A 126 31.15 -10.47 -19.39
CA PHE A 126 30.19 -11.16 -18.54
C PHE A 126 29.03 -11.71 -19.38
N PRO A 127 28.09 -12.50 -18.82
CA PRO A 127 26.98 -13.06 -19.58
C PRO A 127 26.04 -12.03 -20.23
N GLU A 128 25.82 -10.86 -19.61
CA GLU A 128 24.88 -9.85 -20.10
C GLU A 128 25.55 -8.54 -20.58
N PHE A 129 26.78 -8.28 -20.14
CA PHE A 129 27.48 -7.03 -20.37
C PHE A 129 28.99 -7.19 -20.46
N CYS A 130 29.68 -6.16 -20.93
CA CYS A 130 31.12 -6.03 -20.90
C CYS A 130 31.56 -4.77 -20.13
N SER A 131 32.83 -4.76 -19.70
CA SER A 131 33.42 -3.68 -18.91
C SER A 131 34.93 -3.64 -19.10
N ALA A 132 35.52 -2.44 -19.07
CA ALA A 132 36.97 -2.24 -19.05
C ALA A 132 37.64 -2.73 -17.75
N ARG A 133 36.87 -2.96 -16.66
CA ARG A 133 37.38 -3.42 -15.36
C ARG A 133 36.66 -4.67 -14.86
N ARG A 134 37.43 -5.60 -14.27
CA ARG A 134 36.97 -6.93 -13.83
C ARG A 134 35.87 -6.93 -12.78
N ALA A 135 35.76 -5.87 -11.97
CA ALA A 135 34.85 -5.82 -10.83
C ALA A 135 33.83 -4.68 -10.92
N THR A 136 33.49 -4.24 -12.14
CA THR A 136 32.48 -3.19 -12.32
C THR A 136 31.09 -3.73 -11.97
N ARG A 137 30.41 -3.05 -11.05
CA ARG A 137 29.01 -3.32 -10.71
C ARG A 137 28.16 -2.10 -11.04
N LEU A 138 26.96 -2.34 -11.56
CA LEU A 138 26.05 -1.27 -11.94
C LEU A 138 25.65 -0.38 -10.74
N ASP A 139 25.46 -0.96 -9.55
CA ASP A 139 25.13 -0.21 -8.34
C ASP A 139 26.22 0.80 -7.96
N TYR A 140 27.49 0.42 -8.10
CA TYR A 140 28.63 1.32 -7.91
C TYR A 140 28.70 2.43 -8.98
N VAL A 141 28.43 2.09 -10.24
CA VAL A 141 28.43 3.08 -11.34
C VAL A 141 27.31 4.12 -11.12
N VAL A 142 26.09 3.68 -10.80
CA VAL A 142 24.97 4.56 -10.48
C VAL A 142 25.30 5.44 -9.27
N ALA A 143 25.87 4.87 -8.20
CA ALA A 143 26.28 5.65 -7.04
C ALA A 143 27.28 6.75 -7.39
N LYS A 144 28.26 6.46 -8.26
CA LYS A 144 29.24 7.44 -8.74
C LYS A 144 28.59 8.59 -9.53
N ILE A 145 27.60 8.28 -10.36
CA ILE A 145 26.84 9.29 -11.11
C ILE A 145 26.11 10.22 -10.15
N PHE A 146 25.47 9.67 -9.11
CA PHE A 146 24.87 10.48 -8.06
C PHE A 146 25.91 11.30 -7.34
N THR A 147 27.04 10.73 -6.89
CA THR A 147 28.10 11.48 -6.20
C THR A 147 28.59 12.68 -7.02
N ALA A 148 28.70 12.54 -8.34
CA ALA A 148 29.10 13.62 -9.24
C ALA A 148 27.99 14.63 -9.56
N ALA A 149 26.72 14.30 -9.31
CA ALA A 149 25.59 15.19 -9.56
C ALA A 149 25.23 15.97 -8.29
N GLU A 150 25.07 17.29 -8.38
CA GLU A 150 24.68 18.10 -7.22
C GLU A 150 23.20 17.91 -6.84
N ASN A 151 22.34 17.63 -7.82
CA ASN A 151 20.88 17.54 -7.65
C ASN A 151 20.36 16.10 -7.70
N SER A 152 19.07 15.92 -7.39
CA SER A 152 18.32 14.70 -7.69
C SER A 152 18.28 14.43 -9.20
N LEU A 153 18.25 13.15 -9.57
CA LEU A 153 18.28 12.70 -10.97
C LEU A 153 17.02 11.93 -11.31
N SER A 154 16.44 12.20 -12.48
CA SER A 154 15.38 11.38 -13.07
C SER A 154 15.94 10.09 -13.67
N LEU A 155 15.04 9.19 -14.04
CA LEU A 155 15.41 7.99 -14.80
C LEU A 155 16.03 8.37 -16.15
N ASP A 156 15.51 9.41 -16.80
CA ASP A 156 16.00 9.87 -18.11
C ASP A 156 17.42 10.44 -18.00
N ASP A 157 17.70 11.26 -16.97
CA ASP A 157 19.05 11.76 -16.68
C ASP A 157 20.07 10.61 -16.51
N LEU A 158 19.64 9.51 -15.89
CA LEU A 158 20.48 8.32 -15.71
C LEU A 158 20.66 7.54 -17.01
N GLN A 159 19.62 7.44 -17.85
CA GLN A 159 19.70 6.79 -19.16
C GLN A 159 20.63 7.56 -20.11
N GLU A 160 20.60 8.89 -20.10
CA GLU A 160 21.52 9.71 -20.90
C GLU A 160 22.98 9.46 -20.50
N LYS A 161 23.25 9.31 -19.20
CA LYS A 161 24.59 9.00 -18.67
C LYS A 161 24.98 7.53 -18.77
N LEU A 162 24.02 6.64 -19.02
CA LEU A 162 24.21 5.19 -19.14
C LEU A 162 23.54 4.66 -20.41
N PRO A 163 23.93 5.15 -21.61
CA PRO A 163 23.21 4.86 -22.85
C PRO A 163 23.24 3.37 -23.23
N TYR A 164 24.21 2.62 -22.71
CA TYR A 164 24.36 1.18 -22.95
C TYR A 164 23.85 0.30 -21.80
N VAL A 165 23.06 0.84 -20.86
CA VAL A 165 22.44 0.07 -19.78
C VAL A 165 20.92 0.03 -19.98
N PRO A 166 20.29 -1.15 -19.91
CA PRO A 166 18.84 -1.26 -20.00
C PRO A 166 18.12 -0.55 -18.85
N THR A 167 17.01 0.09 -19.15
CA THR A 167 16.19 0.88 -18.21
C THR A 167 15.79 0.07 -16.99
N GLU A 168 15.39 -1.19 -17.19
CA GLU A 168 14.98 -2.10 -16.13
C GLU A 168 16.12 -2.43 -15.16
N LYS A 169 17.37 -2.44 -15.63
CA LYS A 169 18.55 -2.67 -14.77
C LYS A 169 18.86 -1.45 -13.92
N ILE A 170 18.69 -0.23 -14.46
CA ILE A 170 18.82 1.02 -13.70
C ILE A 170 17.74 1.08 -12.62
N LEU A 171 16.48 0.80 -12.99
CA LEU A 171 15.36 0.76 -12.04
C LEU A 171 15.57 -0.28 -10.94
N ALA A 172 16.10 -1.46 -11.27
CA ALA A 172 16.42 -2.46 -10.26
C ALA A 172 17.41 -1.95 -9.21
N VAL A 173 18.41 -1.14 -9.60
CA VAL A 173 19.33 -0.48 -8.65
C VAL A 173 18.62 0.58 -7.81
N LEU A 174 17.77 1.40 -8.43
CA LEU A 174 17.04 2.48 -7.75
C LEU A 174 15.95 1.99 -6.81
N SER A 175 15.47 0.75 -7.00
CA SER A 175 14.46 0.12 -6.15
C SER A 175 14.93 -0.20 -4.73
N ASP A 176 16.25 -0.15 -4.47
CA ASP A 176 16.80 -0.29 -3.13
C ASP A 176 16.52 0.98 -2.31
N VAL A 177 15.38 0.99 -1.61
CA VAL A 177 14.90 2.11 -0.78
C VAL A 177 15.84 2.48 0.36
N LYS A 178 16.82 1.62 0.70
CA LYS A 178 17.87 1.94 1.68
C LYS A 178 18.97 2.80 1.09
N LYS A 179 19.08 2.87 -0.24
CA LYS A 179 20.09 3.62 -0.98
C LYS A 179 19.51 4.81 -1.71
N TYR A 180 18.32 4.69 -2.28
CA TYR A 180 17.70 5.72 -3.10
C TYR A 180 16.23 5.90 -2.73
N LEU A 181 15.77 7.15 -2.75
CA LEU A 181 14.39 7.50 -2.45
C LEU A 181 13.76 8.26 -3.60
N PRO A 182 12.50 7.94 -3.96
CA PRO A 182 11.77 8.73 -4.92
C PRO A 182 11.38 10.09 -4.32
N THR A 183 11.42 11.11 -5.16
CA THR A 183 10.93 12.47 -4.89
C THR A 183 9.53 12.63 -5.48
N SER A 184 8.82 13.67 -5.04
CA SER A 184 7.50 14.02 -5.61
C SER A 184 7.56 14.39 -7.11
N ALA A 185 8.74 14.80 -7.60
CA ALA A 185 8.99 15.18 -8.99
C ALA A 185 9.39 14.00 -9.91
N GLY A 186 9.30 12.74 -9.44
CA GLY A 186 9.70 11.58 -10.24
C GLY A 186 11.22 11.40 -10.39
N LYS A 187 12.00 12.09 -9.56
CA LYS A 187 13.46 11.94 -9.45
C LYS A 187 13.84 11.08 -8.27
N PHE A 188 15.12 10.70 -8.18
CA PHE A 188 15.69 9.93 -7.10
C PHE A 188 16.77 10.72 -6.36
N ILE A 189 16.81 10.58 -5.04
CA ILE A 189 17.84 11.13 -4.17
C ILE A 189 18.54 10.00 -3.39
N PRO A 190 19.89 9.99 -3.29
CA PRO A 190 20.59 9.06 -2.42
C PRO A 190 20.23 9.26 -0.95
N PHE A 191 20.03 8.17 -0.21
CA PHE A 191 19.74 8.20 1.23
C PHE A 191 20.80 8.96 2.04
N SER A 192 22.06 8.92 1.60
CA SER A 192 23.17 9.64 2.25
C SER A 192 23.06 11.16 2.16
N ARG A 193 22.16 11.71 1.33
CA ARG A 193 21.92 13.16 1.21
C ARG A 193 20.82 13.68 2.12
N ILE A 194 20.06 12.80 2.75
CA ILE A 194 18.99 13.21 3.66
C ILE A 194 19.61 13.86 4.88
N GLN A 195 19.17 15.07 5.17
CA GLN A 195 19.62 15.84 6.32
C GLN A 195 18.63 15.65 7.47
N PHE A 196 19.15 15.54 8.70
CA PHE A 196 18.32 15.38 9.89
C PHE A 196 18.69 16.45 10.91
N ASP A 197 17.68 17.21 11.35
CA ASP A 197 17.80 18.03 12.55
C ASP A 197 17.57 17.11 13.76
N THR A 198 18.68 16.68 14.38
CA THR A 198 18.66 15.77 15.51
C THR A 198 18.11 16.40 16.78
N ASP A 199 18.17 17.73 16.91
CA ASP A 199 17.63 18.43 18.08
C ASP A 199 16.10 18.45 18.01
N GLU A 200 15.53 18.74 16.84
CA GLU A 200 14.08 18.61 16.60
C GLU A 200 13.62 17.16 16.81
N ILE A 201 14.38 16.17 16.32
CA ILE A 201 14.05 14.74 16.54
C ILE A 201 14.03 14.41 18.04
N ASN A 202 15.00 14.91 18.81
CA ASN A 202 15.04 14.67 20.25
C ASN A 202 13.93 15.38 21.01
N ASP A 203 13.52 16.58 20.58
CA ASP A 203 12.35 17.25 21.15
C ASP A 203 11.05 16.50 20.80
N ALA A 204 10.90 16.05 19.56
CA ALA A 204 9.79 15.21 19.13
C ALA A 204 9.68 13.94 19.97
N LYS A 205 10.78 13.26 20.29
CA LYS A 205 10.77 12.10 21.22
C LYS A 205 10.19 12.47 22.59
N LYS A 206 10.58 13.62 23.15
CA LYS A 206 10.05 14.09 24.45
C LYS A 206 8.56 14.41 24.35
N GLN A 207 8.12 15.05 23.28
CA GLN A 207 6.71 15.37 23.02
C GLN A 207 5.88 14.09 22.89
N ILE A 208 6.37 13.10 22.14
CA ILE A 208 5.74 11.78 21.98
C ILE A 208 5.59 11.09 23.34
N SER A 209 6.65 11.01 24.14
CA SER A 209 6.60 10.37 25.46
C SER A 209 5.57 11.01 26.39
N ARG A 210 5.48 12.36 26.42
CA ARG A 210 4.47 13.08 27.24
C ARG A 210 3.05 12.72 26.83
N HIS A 211 2.77 12.67 25.52
CA HIS A 211 1.43 12.28 25.03
C HIS A 211 1.13 10.80 25.29
N ILE A 212 2.12 9.92 25.20
CA ILE A 212 1.96 8.52 25.59
C ILE A 212 1.63 8.39 27.08
N GLU A 213 2.28 9.15 27.95
CA GLU A 213 1.99 9.16 29.39
C GLU A 213 0.55 9.64 29.69
N LYS A 214 0.16 10.77 29.07
CA LYS A 214 -1.17 11.39 29.24
C LYS A 214 -2.30 10.55 28.62
N ASP A 215 -2.18 10.24 27.33
CA ASP A 215 -3.28 9.73 26.50
C ASP A 215 -3.12 8.24 26.14
N GLY A 216 -1.94 7.66 26.36
CA GLY A 216 -1.59 6.29 25.98
C GLY A 216 -1.03 6.14 24.57
N TYR A 217 -1.04 7.20 23.76
CA TYR A 217 -0.48 7.25 22.41
C TYR A 217 -0.13 8.68 22.02
N ALA A 218 0.69 8.82 20.98
CA ALA A 218 0.94 10.08 20.29
C ALA A 218 0.54 9.97 18.80
N LEU A 219 0.11 11.08 18.22
CA LEU A 219 -0.26 11.24 16.83
C LEU A 219 0.73 12.17 16.10
N PRO A 220 0.74 12.19 14.75
CA PRO A 220 1.63 13.05 13.98
C PRO A 220 1.46 14.55 14.26
N GLU A 221 0.30 14.97 14.76
CA GLU A 221 -0.02 16.34 15.13
C GLU A 221 0.50 16.73 16.52
N ASP A 222 0.90 15.74 17.33
CA ASP A 222 1.35 15.95 18.71
C ASP A 222 2.85 16.32 18.79
N TYR A 223 3.55 16.29 17.65
CA TYR A 223 4.97 16.61 17.59
C TYR A 223 5.40 17.26 16.27
N SER A 224 6.41 18.13 16.34
CA SER A 224 6.97 18.82 15.16
C SER A 224 8.08 18.02 14.49
N LEU A 225 8.11 18.07 13.15
CA LEU A 225 9.23 17.67 12.29
C LEU A 225 9.45 18.71 11.17
N ALA A 226 9.02 19.95 11.40
CA ALA A 226 9.01 21.02 10.42
C ALA A 226 10.41 21.38 9.93
N SER A 227 11.42 21.45 10.81
CA SER A 227 12.80 21.72 10.40
C SER A 227 13.32 20.59 9.50
N ASN A 228 13.07 19.34 9.87
CA ASN A 228 13.44 18.19 9.06
C ASN A 228 12.75 18.20 7.68
N PHE A 229 11.50 18.63 7.57
CA PHE A 229 10.82 18.80 6.29
C PHE A 229 11.45 19.92 5.46
N ALA A 230 11.78 21.06 6.08
CA ALA A 230 12.43 22.17 5.40
C ALA A 230 13.84 21.82 4.88
N LEU A 231 14.57 20.95 5.59
CA LEU A 231 15.88 20.46 5.16
C LEU A 231 15.83 19.49 3.97
N ASN A 232 14.65 18.91 3.68
CA ASN A 232 14.50 17.90 2.63
C ASN A 232 13.27 18.18 1.76
N PRO A 233 13.21 19.34 1.07
CA PRO A 233 12.01 19.80 0.36
C PRO A 233 11.62 18.93 -0.85
N GLU A 234 12.54 18.12 -1.37
CA GLU A 234 12.27 17.22 -2.50
C GLU A 234 11.49 15.95 -2.09
N LEU A 235 11.43 15.63 -0.79
CA LEU A 235 10.77 14.43 -0.28
C LEU A 235 9.34 14.72 0.15
N ALA A 236 8.46 13.75 -0.06
CA ALA A 236 7.14 13.80 0.55
C ALA A 236 7.26 13.66 2.07
N GLU A 237 6.56 14.52 2.84
CA GLU A 237 6.60 14.48 4.30
C GLU A 237 6.29 13.09 4.88
N LYS A 238 5.38 12.34 4.25
CA LYS A 238 5.04 10.97 4.64
C LYS A 238 6.26 10.04 4.59
N ASP A 239 7.06 10.13 3.54
CA ASP A 239 8.22 9.27 3.36
C ASP A 239 9.34 9.66 4.32
N LEU A 240 9.55 10.96 4.52
CA LEU A 240 10.49 11.44 5.52
C LEU A 240 10.07 11.06 6.95
N ARG A 241 8.78 11.13 7.30
CA ARG A 241 8.26 10.63 8.57
C ARG A 241 8.53 9.13 8.74
N ASN A 242 8.38 8.32 7.68
CA ASN A 242 8.71 6.90 7.73
C ASN A 242 10.20 6.67 8.02
N ILE A 243 11.07 7.41 7.33
CA ILE A 243 12.52 7.31 7.51
C ILE A 243 12.92 7.71 8.92
N ILE A 244 12.39 8.83 9.42
CA ILE A 244 12.63 9.30 10.79
C ILE A 244 12.16 8.26 11.80
N TYR A 245 10.98 7.67 11.56
CA TYR A 245 10.47 6.62 12.44
C TYR A 245 11.43 5.43 12.49
N GLU A 246 11.77 4.83 11.34
CA GLU A 246 12.62 3.64 11.29
C GLU A 246 14.01 3.89 11.87
N LYS A 247 14.57 5.09 11.65
CA LYS A 247 15.94 5.42 12.05
C LYS A 247 16.06 5.90 13.51
N PHE A 248 15.06 6.63 14.02
CA PHE A 248 15.18 7.30 15.31
C PHE A 248 14.12 6.89 16.32
N PHE A 249 12.91 6.54 15.90
CA PHE A 249 11.79 6.27 16.83
C PHE A 249 11.54 4.78 17.06
N ALA A 250 11.93 3.92 16.12
CA ALA A 250 11.59 2.50 16.16
C ALA A 250 12.18 1.74 17.36
N GLU A 251 13.26 2.24 17.98
CA GLU A 251 13.81 1.63 19.20
C GLU A 251 12.94 1.94 20.43
N ASP A 252 12.42 3.16 20.53
CA ASP A 252 11.71 3.69 21.70
C ASP A 252 10.19 3.48 21.64
N PHE A 253 9.64 3.37 20.44
CA PHE A 253 8.20 3.39 20.21
C PHE A 253 7.72 2.25 19.31
N THR A 254 6.42 1.94 19.43
CA THR A 254 5.70 1.03 18.54
C THR A 254 4.75 1.84 17.68
N ARG A 255 4.79 1.67 16.35
CA ARG A 255 3.86 2.33 15.42
C ARG A 255 2.73 1.41 14.97
N ARG A 256 1.51 1.93 15.03
CA ARG A 256 0.31 1.29 14.46
C ARG A 256 -0.55 2.32 13.75
N GLY A 257 -0.61 2.24 12.43
CA GLY A 257 -1.22 3.30 11.62
C GLY A 257 -0.49 4.62 11.86
N LYS A 258 -1.25 5.66 12.24
CA LYS A 258 -0.70 6.98 12.61
C LYS A 258 -0.22 7.07 14.07
N LYS A 259 -0.58 6.10 14.92
CA LYS A 259 -0.29 6.16 16.35
C LYS A 259 1.11 5.66 16.69
N LEU A 260 1.74 6.32 17.64
CA LEU A 260 2.91 5.86 18.36
C LEU A 260 2.53 5.52 19.81
N SER A 261 2.91 4.34 20.27
CA SER A 261 2.77 3.89 21.66
C SER A 261 4.14 3.53 22.25
N GLY A 262 4.19 3.30 23.57
CA GLY A 262 5.41 2.81 24.21
C GLY A 262 5.90 1.50 23.57
N LYS A 263 7.22 1.28 23.60
CA LYS A 263 7.80 0.06 23.04
C LYS A 263 7.14 -1.20 23.60
N GLY A 264 6.67 -2.08 22.72
CA GLY A 264 6.01 -3.33 23.09
C GLY A 264 4.54 -3.19 23.53
N ASP A 265 4.00 -1.97 23.61
CA ASP A 265 2.56 -1.76 23.77
C ASP A 265 1.86 -1.85 22.41
N ASP A 266 0.84 -2.70 22.30
CA ASP A 266 0.05 -2.90 21.08
C ASP A 266 -0.94 -1.74 20.80
N GLY A 267 -0.90 -0.71 21.66
CA GLY A 267 -1.68 0.52 21.54
C GLY A 267 -3.17 0.31 21.81
N ARG A 268 -3.55 -0.85 22.36
CA ARG A 268 -4.95 -1.18 22.70
C ARG A 268 -5.33 -0.76 24.11
N LYS A 269 -4.35 -0.36 24.94
CA LYS A 269 -4.51 -0.29 26.41
C LYS A 269 -5.31 0.90 26.96
N LYS A 270 -5.64 1.94 26.19
CA LYS A 270 -6.41 3.09 26.73
C LYS A 270 -7.43 3.64 25.73
N SER A 271 -8.65 3.11 25.76
CA SER A 271 -9.83 3.77 25.17
C SER A 271 -10.15 5.12 25.83
N SER A 272 -9.65 5.37 27.05
CA SER A 272 -9.85 6.61 27.79
C SER A 272 -9.21 7.84 27.11
N GLY A 273 -8.02 7.70 26.50
CA GLY A 273 -7.36 8.82 25.83
C GLY A 273 -8.08 9.28 24.57
N VAL A 274 -8.76 8.37 23.87
CA VAL A 274 -9.60 8.73 22.71
C VAL A 274 -10.82 9.52 23.16
N VAL A 275 -11.52 9.04 24.18
CA VAL A 275 -12.69 9.73 24.75
C VAL A 275 -12.31 11.13 25.22
N GLU A 276 -11.17 11.28 25.89
CA GLU A 276 -10.73 12.57 26.41
C GLU A 276 -10.38 13.57 25.30
N ARG A 277 -9.68 13.15 24.25
CA ARG A 277 -9.42 14.03 23.09
C ARG A 277 -10.68 14.49 22.39
N ILE A 278 -11.72 13.65 22.36
CA ILE A 278 -13.01 14.06 21.81
C ILE A 278 -13.69 15.08 22.72
N ARG A 279 -13.62 14.90 24.05
CA ARG A 279 -14.12 15.89 25.02
C ARG A 279 -13.39 17.22 24.86
N GLU A 280 -12.06 17.20 24.75
CA GLU A 280 -11.24 18.39 24.48
C GLU A 280 -11.65 19.05 23.14
N PHE A 281 -11.82 18.26 22.07
CA PHE A 281 -12.23 18.76 20.75
C PHE A 281 -13.60 19.44 20.73
N ILE A 282 -14.53 19.02 21.60
CA ILE A 282 -15.91 19.56 21.63
C ILE A 282 -16.15 20.58 22.75
N ALA A 283 -15.30 20.66 23.78
CA ALA A 283 -15.53 21.46 24.99
C ALA A 283 -15.88 22.94 24.69
N ASP A 284 -15.16 23.52 23.73
CA ASP A 284 -15.24 24.94 23.39
C ASP A 284 -16.22 25.23 22.26
N LYS A 285 -16.91 24.21 21.73
CA LYS A 285 -17.77 24.34 20.56
C LYS A 285 -19.24 24.45 20.96
N ASN A 286 -19.92 25.42 20.36
CA ASN A 286 -21.38 25.54 20.48
C ASN A 286 -22.11 24.53 19.59
N GLU A 287 -21.53 24.21 18.43
CA GLU A 287 -22.06 23.24 17.46
C GLU A 287 -20.90 22.44 16.85
N VAL A 288 -21.12 21.15 16.60
CA VAL A 288 -20.15 20.22 16.02
C VAL A 288 -20.83 19.33 14.99
N ALA A 289 -20.25 19.22 13.79
CA ALA A 289 -20.76 18.29 12.80
C ALA A 289 -20.36 16.85 13.13
N VAL A 290 -21.31 15.92 12.96
CA VAL A 290 -21.14 14.48 13.14
C VAL A 290 -20.01 13.94 12.27
N LYS A 291 -19.84 14.46 11.05
CA LYS A 291 -18.75 14.10 10.15
C LYS A 291 -17.36 14.45 10.72
N ASP A 292 -17.26 15.53 11.50
CA ASP A 292 -15.97 15.97 12.06
C ASP A 292 -15.59 15.08 13.25
N ILE A 293 -16.59 14.65 14.02
CA ILE A 293 -16.43 13.64 15.07
C ILE A 293 -16.00 12.29 14.46
N PHE A 294 -16.58 11.90 13.33
CA PHE A 294 -16.16 10.69 12.59
C PHE A 294 -14.74 10.82 12.03
N ALA A 295 -14.40 11.95 11.42
CA ALA A 295 -13.06 12.19 10.88
C ALA A 295 -12.00 12.11 11.99
N LEU A 296 -12.32 12.65 13.18
CA LEU A 296 -11.47 12.49 14.36
C LEU A 296 -11.43 11.03 14.85
N ASP A 297 -12.54 10.28 14.84
CA ASP A 297 -12.51 8.84 15.17
C ASP A 297 -11.64 8.05 14.19
N GLU A 298 -11.71 8.34 12.89
CA GLU A 298 -10.90 7.68 11.85
C GLU A 298 -9.40 7.96 12.00
N THR A 299 -9.01 9.16 12.45
CA THR A 299 -7.61 9.43 12.79
C THR A 299 -7.19 8.72 14.07
N LEU A 300 -8.13 8.51 14.99
CA LEU A 300 -7.90 7.95 16.31
C LEU A 300 -8.13 6.45 16.42
N ASN A 301 -8.80 5.73 15.52
CA ASN A 301 -9.12 4.31 15.70
C ASN A 301 -9.22 3.54 14.37
N ASP A 302 -8.78 2.28 14.39
CA ASP A 302 -8.97 1.33 13.28
C ASP A 302 -10.42 0.81 13.17
N LYS A 303 -11.28 1.05 14.17
CA LYS A 303 -12.69 0.61 14.19
C LYS A 303 -13.60 1.69 14.78
N PRO A 304 -14.72 2.02 14.14
CA PRO A 304 -15.65 3.02 14.66
C PRO A 304 -16.51 2.43 15.78
N SER A 305 -16.28 2.87 17.04
CA SER A 305 -17.27 2.93 18.14
C SER A 305 -16.59 3.11 19.49
N VAL A 306 -16.80 4.29 20.08
CA VAL A 306 -16.76 4.73 21.50
C VAL A 306 -16.98 6.26 21.49
N VAL A 307 -16.60 6.91 20.38
CA VAL A 307 -16.56 8.36 20.16
C VAL A 307 -17.90 9.08 20.31
N PHE A 308 -19.00 8.48 19.85
CA PHE A 308 -20.33 9.08 20.05
C PHE A 308 -20.76 9.09 21.50
N TYR A 309 -20.30 8.17 22.35
CA TYR A 309 -20.68 8.22 23.78
C TYR A 309 -20.17 9.50 24.42
N ALA A 310 -18.92 9.88 24.13
CA ALA A 310 -18.34 11.14 24.62
C ALA A 310 -19.14 12.38 24.16
N ALA A 311 -19.60 12.38 22.90
CA ALA A 311 -20.43 13.44 22.36
C ALA A 311 -21.85 13.45 22.98
N TYR A 312 -22.49 12.29 23.13
CA TYR A 312 -23.80 12.16 23.79
C TYR A 312 -23.73 12.47 25.29
N GLU A 313 -22.58 12.36 25.96
CA GLU A 313 -22.43 12.78 27.37
C GLU A 313 -22.49 14.30 27.49
N THR A 314 -21.85 15.04 26.60
CA THR A 314 -21.57 16.48 26.77
C THR A 314 -22.43 17.39 25.88
N MET A 315 -22.98 16.88 24.78
CA MET A 315 -23.76 17.64 23.80
C MET A 315 -25.15 17.05 23.55
N ILE A 316 -26.01 17.76 22.82
CA ILE A 316 -27.33 17.35 22.37
C ILE A 316 -27.28 17.13 20.87
N ARG A 317 -27.62 15.94 20.40
CA ARG A 317 -27.74 15.68 18.95
C ARG A 317 -29.07 16.25 18.47
N VAL A 318 -29.02 17.31 17.66
CA VAL A 318 -30.22 18.00 17.18
C VAL A 318 -30.76 17.41 15.90
N ASP A 319 -29.91 16.80 15.08
CA ASP A 319 -30.30 16.09 13.86
C ASP A 319 -29.27 15.01 13.44
N LYS A 320 -29.38 14.53 12.18
CA LYS A 320 -28.46 13.51 11.64
C LYS A 320 -27.00 13.98 11.62
N ASN A 321 -26.79 15.27 11.45
CA ASN A 321 -25.53 15.90 11.07
C ASN A 321 -24.89 16.73 12.19
N PHE A 322 -25.63 17.17 13.21
CA PHE A 322 -25.12 18.12 14.20
C PHE A 322 -25.37 17.74 15.65
N PHE A 323 -24.37 18.04 16.47
CA PHE A 323 -24.44 18.15 17.92
C PHE A 323 -24.34 19.61 18.34
N VAL A 324 -25.09 19.99 19.37
CA VAL A 324 -25.14 21.35 19.91
C VAL A 324 -24.89 21.29 21.42
N LYS A 325 -24.22 22.30 21.97
CA LYS A 325 -23.89 22.38 23.40
C LYS A 325 -25.16 22.32 24.23
N ASP A 326 -25.15 21.52 25.29
CA ASP A 326 -26.35 21.24 26.10
C ASP A 326 -27.00 22.51 26.68
N ALA A 327 -26.19 23.47 27.12
CA ALA A 327 -26.62 24.75 27.66
C ALA A 327 -27.40 25.62 26.67
N LEU A 328 -27.33 25.33 25.37
CA LEU A 328 -28.08 26.05 24.33
C LEU A 328 -29.45 25.43 24.04
N ILE A 329 -29.75 24.26 24.61
CA ILE A 329 -31.01 23.56 24.40
C ILE A 329 -31.79 23.53 25.71
N ASN A 330 -32.95 24.19 25.72
CA ASN A 330 -33.88 24.13 26.83
C ASN A 330 -35.09 23.27 26.47
N PHE A 331 -35.28 22.16 27.17
CA PHE A 331 -36.44 21.28 26.99
C PHE A 331 -37.53 21.61 28.01
N ASP A 332 -38.78 21.70 27.55
CA ASP A 332 -39.93 21.50 28.42
C ASP A 332 -40.05 20.01 28.76
N VAL A 333 -39.33 19.59 29.80
CA VAL A 333 -39.23 18.18 30.18
C VAL A 333 -40.58 17.56 30.50
N VAL A 334 -41.45 18.30 31.18
CA VAL A 334 -42.77 17.80 31.56
C VAL A 334 -43.66 17.66 30.33
N GLY A 335 -43.72 18.70 29.49
CA GLY A 335 -44.53 18.67 28.28
C GLY A 335 -44.09 17.60 27.28
N VAL A 336 -42.78 17.37 27.13
CA VAL A 336 -42.26 16.30 26.26
C VAL A 336 -42.59 14.91 26.82
N ASP A 337 -42.42 14.69 28.12
CA ASP A 337 -42.80 13.43 28.76
C ASP A 337 -44.32 13.17 28.67
N ASP A 338 -45.14 14.21 28.76
CA ASP A 338 -46.59 14.11 28.58
C ASP A 338 -46.95 13.77 27.12
N ALA A 339 -46.30 14.41 26.15
CA ALA A 339 -46.46 14.08 24.74
C ALA A 339 -46.07 12.62 24.41
N LEU A 340 -45.03 12.09 25.07
CA LEU A 340 -44.61 10.69 24.91
C LEU A 340 -45.63 9.69 25.49
N THR A 341 -46.49 10.11 26.42
CA THR A 341 -47.45 9.21 27.08
C THR A 341 -48.42 8.57 26.10
N SER A 342 -48.86 9.30 25.06
CA SER A 342 -49.78 8.77 24.05
C SER A 342 -49.17 7.66 23.18
N PHE A 343 -47.85 7.65 23.04
CA PHE A 343 -47.11 6.63 22.28
C PHE A 343 -46.76 5.43 23.16
N VAL A 344 -46.16 5.69 24.33
CA VAL A 344 -45.61 4.64 25.18
C VAL A 344 -46.72 3.82 25.83
N GLN A 345 -47.81 4.46 26.30
CA GLN A 345 -48.98 3.80 26.91
C GLN A 345 -48.62 2.72 27.95
N GLY A 346 -47.57 2.96 28.74
CA GLY A 346 -47.08 2.00 29.75
C GLY A 346 -46.39 0.74 29.19
N LYS A 347 -46.04 0.71 27.90
CA LYS A 347 -45.41 -0.41 27.19
C LYS A 347 -43.96 -0.10 26.81
N ILE A 348 -43.28 -1.10 26.27
CA ILE A 348 -42.00 -0.93 25.58
C ILE A 348 -42.31 -0.60 24.11
N ILE A 349 -41.77 0.51 23.61
CA ILE A 349 -41.83 0.87 22.19
C ILE A 349 -40.43 1.08 21.64
N SER A 350 -40.26 1.03 20.32
CA SER A 350 -38.99 1.44 19.71
C SER A 350 -38.93 2.97 19.58
N LEU A 351 -37.72 3.52 19.43
CA LEU A 351 -37.54 4.93 19.11
C LEU A 351 -38.32 5.32 17.83
N ARG A 352 -38.31 4.45 16.82
CA ARG A 352 -39.08 4.61 15.56
C ARG A 352 -40.59 4.51 15.74
N GLY A 353 -41.05 4.00 16.89
CA GLY A 353 -42.46 3.97 17.26
C GLY A 353 -43.05 5.36 17.51
N VAL A 354 -42.22 6.39 17.71
CA VAL A 354 -42.67 7.79 17.74
C VAL A 354 -42.70 8.33 16.31
N THR A 355 -43.89 8.31 15.71
CA THR A 355 -44.11 8.63 14.29
C THR A 355 -44.54 10.07 14.02
N SER A 356 -44.87 10.84 15.06
CA SER A 356 -45.29 12.24 14.96
C SER A 356 -44.82 13.05 16.16
N PHE A 357 -44.49 14.32 15.92
CA PHE A 357 -44.05 15.27 16.95
C PHE A 357 -45.02 16.45 17.15
N THR A 358 -46.25 16.35 16.61
CA THR A 358 -47.22 17.47 16.62
C THR A 358 -47.58 17.93 18.03
N GLY A 359 -47.58 17.02 19.01
CA GLY A 359 -47.86 17.33 20.41
C GLY A 359 -46.64 17.72 21.25
N PHE A 360 -45.45 17.76 20.67
CA PHE A 360 -44.23 18.06 21.42
C PHE A 360 -44.04 19.58 21.57
N PRO A 361 -43.70 20.09 22.76
CA PRO A 361 -43.38 21.49 22.96
C PRO A 361 -42.24 21.97 22.04
N PRO A 362 -42.26 23.21 21.53
CA PRO A 362 -41.21 23.70 20.65
C PRO A 362 -39.86 23.79 21.36
N VAL A 363 -38.78 23.51 20.63
CA VAL A 363 -37.39 23.74 21.06
C VAL A 363 -36.84 24.89 20.22
N ALA A 364 -36.34 25.96 20.86
CA ALA A 364 -35.90 27.15 20.16
C ALA A 364 -34.81 26.83 19.12
N GLY A 365 -35.06 27.15 17.86
CA GLY A 365 -34.11 26.94 16.75
C GLY A 365 -34.07 25.52 16.17
N TYR A 366 -34.79 24.55 16.74
CA TYR A 366 -34.69 23.14 16.32
C TYR A 366 -36.06 22.47 16.17
N SER A 367 -36.21 21.69 15.10
CA SER A 367 -37.39 20.85 14.89
C SER A 367 -37.21 19.47 15.49
N TRP A 368 -38.25 18.94 16.12
CA TRP A 368 -38.23 17.58 16.64
C TRP A 368 -38.01 16.55 15.54
N ASN A 369 -37.15 15.59 15.85
CA ASN A 369 -36.86 14.41 15.06
C ASN A 369 -36.36 13.31 16.02
N LEU A 370 -36.10 12.11 15.50
CA LEU A 370 -35.68 10.97 16.32
C LEU A 370 -34.31 11.17 16.99
N PHE A 371 -33.40 11.97 16.43
CA PHE A 371 -32.10 12.27 17.04
C PHE A 371 -32.24 13.20 18.24
N LEU A 372 -33.08 14.25 18.12
CA LEU A 372 -33.37 15.16 19.21
C LEU A 372 -34.14 14.44 20.34
N LEU A 373 -35.11 13.60 19.96
CA LEU A 373 -35.84 12.74 20.90
C LEU A 373 -34.91 11.79 21.66
N GLU A 374 -33.99 11.12 20.97
CA GLU A 374 -33.00 10.28 21.64
C GLU A 374 -32.16 11.08 22.65
N SER A 375 -31.69 12.26 22.27
CA SER A 375 -30.90 13.12 23.17
C SER A 375 -31.70 13.52 24.41
N PHE A 376 -32.97 13.91 24.24
CA PHE A 376 -33.89 14.19 25.33
C PHE A 376 -34.06 12.98 26.26
N LEU A 377 -34.30 11.79 25.69
CA LEU A 377 -34.53 10.57 26.48
C LEU A 377 -33.29 10.14 27.26
N ARG A 378 -32.08 10.35 26.70
CA ARG A 378 -30.82 10.02 27.37
C ARG A 378 -30.50 10.94 28.54
N LYS A 379 -30.85 12.23 28.45
CA LYS A 379 -30.40 13.24 29.43
C LYS A 379 -31.47 13.83 30.33
N SER A 380 -32.69 14.00 29.83
CA SER A 380 -33.66 14.92 30.41
C SER A 380 -34.96 14.26 30.85
N SER A 381 -35.42 13.22 30.13
CA SER A 381 -36.67 12.49 30.43
C SER A 381 -36.75 12.06 31.89
N ARG A 382 -37.88 12.35 32.54
CA ARG A 382 -38.16 11.95 33.93
C ARG A 382 -39.02 10.69 33.98
N LYS A 383 -39.95 10.50 33.04
CA LYS A 383 -40.88 9.36 33.02
C LYS A 383 -40.33 8.12 32.29
N TYR A 384 -39.48 8.31 31.29
CA TYR A 384 -39.04 7.22 30.40
C TYR A 384 -37.54 6.97 30.47
N SER A 385 -37.16 5.70 30.35
CA SER A 385 -35.81 5.24 30.09
C SER A 385 -35.63 4.99 28.59
N PHE A 386 -34.43 5.22 28.10
CA PHE A 386 -34.02 4.81 26.76
C PHE A 386 -32.79 3.91 26.83
N HIS A 387 -32.83 2.81 26.08
CA HIS A 387 -31.74 1.86 26.01
C HIS A 387 -31.37 1.57 24.56
N ASN A 388 -30.12 1.86 24.21
CA ASN A 388 -29.46 1.40 22.99
C ASN A 388 -27.94 1.35 23.25
N PRO A 389 -27.30 0.16 23.16
CA PRO A 389 -25.88 -0.04 23.46
C PRO A 389 -24.94 0.37 22.31
N ALA A 390 -25.41 1.12 21.32
CA ALA A 390 -24.59 1.59 20.20
C ALA A 390 -24.81 3.08 19.88
N PRO A 391 -23.77 3.75 19.33
CA PRO A 391 -23.93 5.03 18.62
C PRO A 391 -25.05 4.96 17.60
N ASN A 392 -26.07 5.80 17.78
CA ASN A 392 -27.35 5.55 17.14
C ASN A 392 -27.62 6.42 15.91
N SER A 393 -26.87 6.20 14.84
CA SER A 393 -27.17 6.89 13.56
C SER A 393 -28.36 6.26 12.81
N ALA A 394 -28.87 5.12 13.27
CA ALA A 394 -29.97 4.39 12.65
C ALA A 394 -31.32 4.58 13.36
N ASN A 395 -31.41 5.44 14.39
CA ASN A 395 -32.62 5.66 15.18
C ASN A 395 -33.20 4.35 15.77
N LEU A 396 -32.32 3.50 16.30
CA LEU A 396 -32.64 2.25 16.98
C LEU A 396 -32.74 2.45 18.49
N GLY A 397 -33.39 1.54 19.20
CA GLY A 397 -33.45 1.60 20.65
C GLY A 397 -34.86 1.44 21.18
N ALA A 398 -34.95 1.19 22.48
CA ALA A 398 -36.22 1.01 23.17
C ALA A 398 -36.49 2.18 24.11
N ILE A 399 -37.75 2.61 24.15
CA ILE A 399 -38.31 3.56 25.11
C ILE A 399 -39.27 2.78 26.01
N TYR A 400 -39.16 2.96 27.32
CA TYR A 400 -40.05 2.30 28.28
C TYR A 400 -40.16 3.12 29.57
N PRO A 401 -41.26 2.97 30.34
CA PRO A 401 -41.41 3.65 31.62
C PRO A 401 -40.27 3.33 32.59
N LYS A 402 -39.78 4.32 33.36
CA LYS A 402 -38.70 4.11 34.35
C LYS A 402 -39.07 3.13 35.47
N SER A 403 -40.36 2.86 35.65
CA SER A 403 -40.86 1.82 36.57
C SER A 403 -40.50 0.41 36.12
N MET A 404 -40.28 0.18 34.81
CA MET A 404 -39.77 -1.09 34.30
C MET A 404 -38.25 -1.15 34.50
N LYS A 405 -37.78 -2.24 35.12
CA LYS A 405 -36.36 -2.50 35.40
C LYS A 405 -35.88 -3.67 34.55
N PHE A 406 -34.73 -3.46 33.91
CA PHE A 406 -34.05 -4.42 33.06
C PHE A 406 -32.56 -4.36 33.39
N GLU A 407 -31.86 -5.50 33.42
CA GLU A 407 -30.44 -5.53 33.73
C GLU A 407 -29.61 -5.09 32.51
N ASP A 408 -29.99 -5.57 31.33
CA ASP A 408 -29.32 -5.22 30.08
C ASP A 408 -30.31 -5.03 28.90
N TYR A 409 -29.78 -4.67 27.73
CA TYR A 409 -30.61 -4.44 26.55
C TYR A 409 -31.28 -5.69 25.98
N LEU A 410 -30.70 -6.87 26.22
CA LEU A 410 -31.29 -8.14 25.77
C LEU A 410 -32.55 -8.47 26.59
N ASP A 411 -32.61 -8.06 27.86
CA ASP A 411 -33.84 -8.19 28.66
C ASP A 411 -34.97 -7.33 28.11
N VAL A 412 -34.66 -6.10 27.69
CA VAL A 412 -35.64 -5.22 27.04
C VAL A 412 -36.17 -5.86 25.74
N GLN A 413 -35.27 -6.44 24.95
CA GLN A 413 -35.63 -7.13 23.71
C GLN A 413 -36.47 -8.39 23.96
N ALA A 414 -36.14 -9.17 24.98
CA ALA A 414 -36.93 -10.34 25.38
C ALA A 414 -38.32 -9.92 25.86
N ALA A 415 -38.41 -8.86 26.68
CA ALA A 415 -39.68 -8.35 27.17
C ALA A 415 -40.59 -7.85 26.05
N VAL A 416 -40.05 -7.16 25.03
CA VAL A 416 -40.87 -6.70 23.89
C VAL A 416 -41.32 -7.86 22.98
N VAL A 417 -40.49 -8.91 22.82
CA VAL A 417 -40.89 -10.14 22.11
C VAL A 417 -42.10 -10.79 22.79
N VAL A 418 -42.10 -10.85 24.13
CA VAL A 418 -43.24 -11.37 24.91
C VAL A 418 -44.45 -10.42 24.83
N GLN A 419 -44.22 -9.10 24.94
CA GLN A 419 -45.27 -8.08 24.86
C GLN A 419 -46.05 -8.16 23.55
N GLU A 420 -45.34 -8.28 22.43
CA GLU A 420 -45.92 -8.34 21.08
C GLU A 420 -46.33 -9.75 20.67
N LYS A 421 -46.20 -10.73 21.57
CA LYS A 421 -46.57 -12.15 21.36
C LYS A 421 -45.92 -12.77 20.12
N ILE A 422 -44.66 -12.43 19.88
CA ILE A 422 -43.90 -12.97 18.76
C ILE A 422 -43.58 -14.44 19.05
N PRO A 423 -43.79 -15.37 18.10
CA PRO A 423 -43.36 -16.76 18.26
C PRO A 423 -41.87 -16.85 18.60
N LEU A 424 -41.50 -17.72 19.53
CA LEU A 424 -40.10 -17.93 19.97
C LEU A 424 -39.27 -18.71 18.94
N GLU A 425 -39.51 -18.43 17.66
CA GLU A 425 -38.77 -18.92 16.51
C GLU A 425 -37.73 -17.88 16.11
N LYS A 426 -36.51 -18.35 15.81
CA LYS A 426 -35.36 -17.50 15.52
C LYS A 426 -35.62 -16.47 14.41
N SER A 427 -36.22 -16.91 13.30
CA SER A 427 -36.55 -16.05 12.15
C SER A 427 -37.56 -14.96 12.51
N ALA A 428 -38.64 -15.34 13.19
CA ALA A 428 -39.72 -14.43 13.59
C ALA A 428 -39.22 -13.33 14.54
N VAL A 429 -38.43 -13.71 15.55
CA VAL A 429 -37.83 -12.77 16.51
C VAL A 429 -36.84 -11.82 15.81
N GLU A 430 -35.98 -12.35 14.94
CA GLU A 430 -35.01 -11.53 14.20
C GLU A 430 -35.68 -10.53 13.27
N GLU A 431 -36.67 -10.98 12.50
CA GLU A 431 -37.40 -10.10 11.60
C GLU A 431 -38.11 -9.00 12.35
N PHE A 432 -38.81 -9.34 13.44
CA PHE A 432 -39.52 -8.38 14.27
C PHE A 432 -38.58 -7.32 14.86
N LEU A 433 -37.51 -7.73 15.54
CA LEU A 433 -36.61 -6.80 16.23
C LEU A 433 -35.89 -5.86 15.26
N VAL A 434 -35.52 -6.34 14.07
CA VAL A 434 -34.90 -5.50 13.04
C VAL A 434 -35.92 -4.55 12.43
N ARG A 435 -37.10 -5.07 12.02
CA ARG A 435 -38.15 -4.29 11.37
C ARG A 435 -38.65 -3.16 12.26
N GLN A 436 -38.87 -3.43 13.54
CA GLN A 436 -39.34 -2.43 14.50
C GLN A 436 -38.25 -1.47 15.00
N GLY A 437 -36.97 -1.71 14.66
CA GLY A 437 -35.87 -0.82 15.04
C GLY A 437 -35.33 -1.03 16.47
N PHE A 438 -35.46 -2.23 17.03
CA PHE A 438 -34.75 -2.61 18.25
C PHE A 438 -33.32 -3.07 17.97
N ARG A 439 -32.99 -3.45 16.73
CA ARG A 439 -31.64 -3.87 16.31
C ARG A 439 -31.34 -3.51 14.86
N ALA A 440 -30.05 -3.38 14.54
CA ALA A 440 -29.58 -3.19 13.17
C ALA A 440 -29.45 -4.51 12.39
N ASN A 441 -28.86 -5.53 13.03
CA ASN A 441 -28.39 -6.74 12.36
C ASN A 441 -28.92 -8.01 13.02
N ARG A 442 -29.09 -9.06 12.21
CA ARG A 442 -29.44 -10.42 12.66
C ARG A 442 -28.16 -11.14 13.10
N ILE A 443 -28.07 -11.50 14.37
CA ILE A 443 -26.91 -12.21 14.93
C ILE A 443 -27.42 -13.42 15.71
N ALA A 444 -27.24 -14.60 15.13
CA ALA A 444 -27.74 -15.88 15.63
C ALA A 444 -27.56 -16.09 17.15
N LYS A 445 -26.32 -15.98 17.64
CA LYS A 445 -25.99 -16.20 19.07
C LYS A 445 -26.71 -15.21 20.00
N VAL A 446 -26.93 -13.98 19.55
CA VAL A 446 -27.64 -12.97 20.34
C VAL A 446 -29.14 -13.27 20.36
N THR A 447 -29.71 -13.67 19.23
CA THR A 447 -31.12 -14.05 19.11
C THR A 447 -31.46 -15.23 20.04
N GLU A 448 -30.60 -16.24 20.09
CA GLU A 448 -30.79 -17.42 20.97
C GLU A 448 -30.86 -17.00 22.45
N ARG A 449 -30.02 -16.06 22.88
CA ARG A 449 -30.07 -15.50 24.25
C ARG A 449 -31.37 -14.75 24.52
N ILE A 450 -31.87 -13.99 23.55
CA ILE A 450 -33.14 -13.25 23.67
C ILE A 450 -34.30 -14.24 23.81
N ILE A 451 -34.33 -15.29 22.99
CA ILE A 451 -35.37 -16.34 23.02
C ILE A 451 -35.38 -17.05 24.37
N ALA A 452 -34.20 -17.45 24.88
CA ALA A 452 -34.09 -18.10 26.18
C ALA A 452 -34.66 -17.21 27.31
N ARG A 453 -34.32 -15.91 27.31
CA ARG A 453 -34.83 -14.95 28.30
C ARG A 453 -36.33 -14.70 28.14
N ALA A 454 -36.83 -14.64 26.92
CA ALA A 454 -38.26 -14.49 26.64
C ALA A 454 -39.08 -15.70 27.14
N GLY A 455 -38.55 -16.92 26.94
CA GLY A 455 -39.15 -18.14 27.47
C GLY A 455 -39.26 -18.13 29.00
N ASN A 456 -38.20 -17.72 29.70
CA ASN A 456 -38.22 -17.58 31.16
C ASN A 456 -39.25 -16.54 31.64
N LEU A 457 -39.42 -15.43 30.90
CA LEU A 457 -40.42 -14.41 31.23
C LEU A 457 -41.86 -14.90 31.05
N GLN A 458 -42.10 -15.80 30.08
CA GLN A 458 -43.41 -16.42 29.88
C GLN A 458 -43.73 -17.44 30.97
N SER A 459 -42.73 -18.22 31.44
CA SER A 459 -42.93 -19.23 32.48
C SER A 459 -43.17 -18.66 33.88
N VAL A 460 -42.77 -17.41 34.15
CA VAL A 460 -42.99 -16.73 35.45
C VAL A 460 -44.37 -16.05 35.52
N LYS A 461 -45.06 -15.88 34.39
CA LYS A 461 -46.39 -15.26 34.31
C LYS A 461 -47.55 -16.26 34.25
N ASN A 462 -47.24 -17.55 34.08
CA ASN A 462 -48.15 -18.68 34.27
C ASN A 462 -47.95 -19.24 35.67
#